data_AF-A0A7V7SY07-F1
#
_entry.id   AF-A0A7V7SY07-F1
#
_cell.length_a   1.000
_cell.length_b   1.000
_cell.length_c   1.000
_cell.angle_alpha   90.00
_cell.angle_beta   90.00
_cell.angle_gamma   90.00
#
_symmetry.space_group_name_H-M   'P 1'
#
loop_
_entity.id
_entity.type
_entity.pdbx_description
1 polymer ?
#
loop_
_entity_poly.entity_id
_entity_poly.type
_entity_poly.pdbx_seq_one_letter_code
_entity_poly.pdbx_strand_id
1 'polypeptide(L)'
;MRRLLALLSLAALATLAVACGPAEAGGDEAGDFASNAFPPTLSDTDYHQNAWSDSAETCMVCHKTGINDAPKVVHEDMAAVLLDAKCRSCHVLIEGQQPIAQ
;
A
#
# COMPACT_ATOMS: atom_id res chain seq x y z
N MET A 1 23.04 15.68 -64.56
CA MET A 1 23.19 14.23 -64.30
C MET A 1 24.20 14.01 -63.18
N ARG A 2 23.75 13.68 -61.97
CA ARG A 2 24.56 13.03 -60.92
C ARG A 2 23.59 12.26 -60.02
N ARG A 3 23.83 10.95 -59.96
CA ARG A 3 23.06 9.94 -59.23
C ARG A 3 23.45 9.95 -57.73
N LEU A 4 22.77 9.10 -56.95
CA LEU A 4 23.06 8.68 -55.56
C LEU A 4 22.60 9.71 -54.49
N LEU A 5 21.91 9.39 -53.40
CA LEU A 5 21.57 8.13 -52.72
C LEU A 5 20.30 8.37 -51.89
N ALA A 6 19.38 7.42 -51.89
CA ALA A 6 18.37 7.33 -50.83
C ALA A 6 19.08 6.95 -49.52
N LEU A 7 18.89 7.74 -48.48
CA LEU A 7 19.23 7.36 -47.10
C LEU A 7 17.92 7.31 -46.32
N LEU A 8 17.31 6.12 -46.30
CA LEU A 8 16.41 5.72 -45.24
C LEU A 8 17.22 5.76 -43.93
N SER A 9 17.00 6.75 -43.07
CA SER A 9 17.43 6.62 -41.67
C SER A 9 16.35 5.87 -40.91
N LEU A 10 16.71 4.65 -40.53
CA LEU A 10 15.99 3.75 -39.65
C LEU A 10 15.45 4.45 -38.40
N ALA A 11 14.28 3.96 -37.99
CA ALA A 11 13.62 4.21 -36.73
C ALA A 11 14.55 4.07 -35.52
N ALA A 12 14.36 4.97 -34.55
CA ALA A 12 14.61 4.67 -33.16
C ALA A 12 13.34 5.03 -32.38
N LEU A 13 12.35 4.14 -32.41
CA LEU A 13 11.34 4.11 -31.35
C LEU A 13 12.10 3.75 -30.07
N ALA A 14 12.32 4.73 -29.21
CA ALA A 14 12.76 4.50 -27.85
C ALA A 14 11.63 3.79 -27.11
N THR A 15 11.66 2.46 -27.10
CA THR A 15 10.85 1.66 -26.17
C THR A 15 11.32 1.99 -24.76
N LEU A 16 10.54 2.76 -24.01
CA LEU A 16 10.61 2.79 -22.55
C LEU A 16 10.16 1.41 -22.04
N ALA A 17 11.08 0.46 -22.05
CA ALA A 17 10.94 -0.76 -21.29
C ALA A 17 11.20 -0.40 -19.83
N VAL A 18 10.14 -0.17 -19.07
CA VAL A 18 10.21 -0.20 -17.61
C VAL A 18 10.46 -1.66 -17.24
N ALA A 19 11.75 -2.03 -17.16
CA ALA A 19 12.16 -3.34 -16.72
C ALA A 19 12.03 -3.41 -15.20
N CYS A 20 11.03 -4.13 -14.71
CA CYS A 20 11.01 -4.62 -13.33
C CYS A 20 12.06 -5.75 -13.25
N GLY A 21 13.31 -5.39 -12.94
CA GLY A 21 14.39 -6.34 -12.67
C GLY A 21 14.56 -6.55 -11.16
N PRO A 22 15.06 -7.71 -10.70
CA PRO A 22 15.32 -7.94 -9.29
C PRO A 22 16.46 -7.01 -8.82
N ALA A 23 16.22 -6.29 -7.73
CA ALA A 23 17.22 -5.43 -7.12
C ALA A 23 18.32 -6.29 -6.47
N GLU A 24 19.55 -6.15 -6.95
CA GLU A 24 20.74 -6.74 -6.35
C GLU A 24 21.00 -6.09 -4.98
N ALA A 25 21.02 -6.90 -3.91
CA ALA A 25 21.21 -6.46 -2.55
C ALA A 25 22.70 -6.17 -2.28
N GLY A 26 23.03 -4.91 -1.95
CA GLY A 26 24.37 -4.51 -1.53
C GLY A 26 24.35 -3.28 -0.60
N GLY A 27 24.61 -3.54 0.69
CA GLY A 27 25.32 -2.68 1.66
C GLY A 27 24.79 -1.28 2.00
N ASP A 28 24.04 -1.23 3.09
CA ASP A 28 23.79 -0.15 4.07
C ASP A 28 22.92 1.08 3.66
N GLU A 29 21.70 1.07 4.23
CA GLU A 29 20.73 2.18 4.41
C GLU A 29 19.93 2.71 3.21
N ALA A 30 19.51 1.84 2.30
CA ALA A 30 18.45 2.14 1.34
C ALA A 30 17.58 0.91 1.06
N GLY A 31 16.67 0.58 1.98
CA GLY A 31 15.78 -0.55 1.75
C GLY A 31 14.68 -0.75 2.77
N ASP A 32 14.92 -0.39 4.03
CA ASP A 32 13.91 -0.57 5.06
C ASP A 32 12.94 0.60 5.07
N PHE A 33 11.69 0.27 4.80
CA PHE A 33 10.59 1.18 5.03
C PHE A 33 10.53 1.51 6.54
N ALA A 34 10.13 2.74 6.87
CA ALA A 34 9.85 3.09 8.26
C ALA A 34 8.85 2.08 8.87
N SER A 35 8.94 1.83 10.18
CA SER A 35 8.13 0.80 10.86
C SER A 35 6.61 0.94 10.66
N ASN A 36 6.13 2.15 10.32
CA ASN A 36 4.73 2.45 10.02
C ASN A 36 4.53 3.00 8.59
N ALA A 37 5.46 2.73 7.68
CA ALA A 37 5.34 3.16 6.29
C ALA A 37 4.16 2.49 5.57
N PHE A 38 3.72 1.34 6.08
CA PHE A 38 2.54 0.63 5.60
C PHE A 38 1.53 0.46 6.73
N PRO A 39 0.23 0.59 6.43
CA PRO A 39 -0.82 0.28 7.38
C PRO A 39 -0.76 -1.21 7.76
N PRO A 40 -1.08 -1.57 9.02
CA PRO A 40 -1.25 -2.98 9.39
C PRO A 40 -2.40 -3.63 8.62
N THR A 41 -2.25 -4.92 8.31
CA THR A 41 -3.30 -5.75 7.73
C THR A 41 -4.27 -6.23 8.81
N LEU A 42 -5.48 -6.63 8.41
CA LEU A 42 -6.53 -7.13 9.31
C LEU A 42 -6.63 -8.65 9.22
N SER A 43 -6.81 -9.30 10.37
CA SER A 43 -7.23 -10.71 10.44
C SER A 43 -8.66 -10.90 9.90
N ASP A 44 -8.97 -12.08 9.40
CA ASP A 44 -10.27 -12.45 8.83
C ASP A 44 -11.27 -13.02 9.85
N THR A 45 -11.04 -12.75 11.14
CA THR A 45 -11.96 -13.06 12.23
C THR A 45 -13.36 -12.51 12.00
N ASP A 46 -14.39 -13.18 12.52
CA ASP A 46 -15.81 -12.80 12.37
C ASP A 46 -16.09 -11.32 12.68
N TYR A 47 -15.47 -10.75 13.71
CA TYR A 47 -15.68 -9.34 14.07
C TYR A 47 -15.11 -8.37 13.02
N HIS A 48 -13.97 -8.68 12.40
CA HIS A 48 -13.44 -7.88 11.29
C HIS A 48 -14.26 -8.07 10.03
N GLN A 49 -14.69 -9.29 9.73
CA GLN A 49 -15.54 -9.57 8.55
C GLN A 49 -16.88 -8.84 8.62
N ASN A 50 -17.54 -8.89 9.78
CA ASN A 50 -18.79 -8.17 10.01
C ASN A 50 -18.60 -6.65 9.94
N ALA A 51 -17.51 -6.13 10.51
CA ALA A 51 -17.20 -4.70 10.40
C ALA A 51 -16.84 -4.29 8.96
N TRP A 52 -16.29 -5.22 8.17
CA TRP A 52 -15.84 -4.97 6.79
C TRP A 52 -16.99 -4.77 5.82
N SER A 53 -18.14 -5.44 6.00
CA SER A 53 -19.30 -5.33 5.10
C SER A 53 -20.13 -4.06 5.32
N ASP A 54 -20.10 -3.49 6.51
CA ASP A 54 -21.13 -2.54 6.95
C ASP A 54 -20.76 -1.08 6.64
N SER A 55 -19.76 -0.51 7.31
CA SER A 55 -19.33 0.88 7.11
C SER A 55 -17.96 1.15 7.75
N ALA A 56 -17.28 2.22 7.34
CA ALA A 56 -16.05 2.67 8.01
C ALA A 56 -16.27 3.08 9.48
N GLU A 57 -17.50 3.47 9.84
CA GLU A 57 -17.87 3.86 11.20
C GLU A 57 -17.88 2.64 12.14
N THR A 58 -18.16 1.44 11.61
CA THR A 58 -18.16 0.20 12.38
C THR A 58 -16.77 -0.13 12.92
N CYS A 59 -15.70 0.17 12.17
CA CYS A 59 -14.32 0.03 12.65
C CYS A 59 -14.07 0.87 13.92
N MET A 60 -14.61 2.09 13.93
CA MET A 60 -14.39 3.04 15.04
C MET A 60 -15.14 2.67 16.31
N VAL A 61 -16.09 1.73 16.28
CA VAL A 61 -16.76 1.21 17.50
C VAL A 61 -15.73 0.68 18.49
N CYS A 62 -14.71 -0.03 18.00
CA CYS A 62 -13.65 -0.56 18.86
C CYS A 62 -12.41 0.34 18.86
N HIS A 63 -11.96 0.79 17.69
CA HIS A 63 -10.68 1.49 17.54
C HIS A 63 -10.68 2.92 18.10
N LYS A 64 -11.84 3.53 18.40
CA LYS A 64 -11.88 4.83 19.07
C LYS A 64 -11.43 4.75 20.54
N THR A 65 -11.75 3.67 21.23
CA THR A 65 -11.56 3.51 22.69
C THR A 65 -10.59 2.39 23.05
N GLY A 66 -10.27 1.52 22.11
CA GLY A 66 -9.44 0.35 22.32
C GLY A 66 -10.10 -0.73 23.17
N ILE A 67 -11.42 -0.85 23.09
CA ILE A 67 -12.15 -1.95 23.74
C ILE A 67 -11.76 -3.30 23.10
N ASN A 68 -11.76 -4.38 23.88
CA ASN A 68 -11.37 -5.72 23.44
C ASN A 68 -9.97 -5.76 22.82
N ASP A 69 -9.03 -5.00 23.41
CA ASP A 69 -7.63 -4.92 22.99
C ASP A 69 -7.41 -4.39 21.56
N ALA A 70 -8.41 -3.71 20.98
CA ALA A 70 -8.26 -3.06 19.70
C ALA A 70 -7.23 -1.90 19.78
N PRO A 71 -6.31 -1.76 18.81
CA PRO A 71 -5.43 -0.60 18.74
C PRO A 71 -6.23 0.71 18.66
N LYS A 72 -5.85 1.71 19.46
CA LYS A 72 -6.49 3.03 19.39
C LYS A 72 -6.04 3.79 18.16
N VAL A 73 -6.98 4.27 17.36
CA VAL A 73 -6.69 5.24 16.30
C VAL A 73 -6.54 6.62 16.93
N VAL A 74 -5.33 7.16 16.85
CA VAL A 74 -4.97 8.53 17.28
C VAL A 74 -4.80 9.40 16.05
N HIS A 75 -5.49 10.54 16.02
CA HIS A 75 -5.42 11.50 14.91
C HIS A 75 -4.31 12.55 15.08
N GLU A 76 -3.59 12.53 16.20
CA GLU A 76 -2.45 13.42 16.43
C GLU A 76 -1.39 13.16 15.36
N ASP A 77 -0.91 14.24 14.73
CA ASP A 77 0.06 14.21 13.62
C ASP A 77 -0.35 13.43 12.35
N MET A 78 -1.62 13.00 12.23
CA MET A 78 -2.11 12.41 10.99
C MET A 78 -2.28 13.46 9.91
N ALA A 79 -1.79 13.15 8.71
CA ALA A 79 -2.05 13.97 7.53
C ALA A 79 -3.57 14.08 7.29
N ALA A 80 -4.05 15.26 6.89
CA ALA A 80 -5.49 15.52 6.72
C ALA A 80 -6.20 14.52 5.79
N VAL A 81 -5.49 14.02 4.78
CA VAL A 81 -6.01 12.98 3.87
C VAL A 81 -6.39 11.69 4.60
N LEU A 82 -5.70 11.34 5.69
CA LEU A 82 -5.97 10.14 6.48
C LEU A 82 -7.25 10.29 7.32
N LEU A 83 -7.67 11.52 7.64
CA LEU A 83 -8.87 11.79 8.43
C LEU A 83 -10.17 11.62 7.63
N ASP A 84 -10.08 11.77 6.30
CA ASP A 84 -11.21 11.58 5.38
C ASP A 84 -11.21 10.20 4.71
N ALA A 85 -10.05 9.53 4.68
CA ALA A 85 -9.90 8.21 4.10
C ALA A 85 -10.80 7.17 4.79
N LYS A 86 -11.33 6.24 4.00
CA LYS A 86 -12.03 5.06 4.54
C LYS A 86 -10.97 4.04 4.95
N CYS A 87 -11.05 3.48 6.16
CA CYS A 87 -10.05 2.54 6.70
C CYS A 87 -9.65 1.44 5.70
N ARG A 88 -10.63 0.93 4.95
CA ARG A 88 -10.50 -0.14 3.95
C ARG A 88 -9.72 0.24 2.68
N SER A 89 -9.38 1.51 2.47
CA SER A 89 -8.51 1.93 1.35
C SER A 89 -7.05 1.58 1.58
N CYS A 90 -6.69 1.32 2.85
CA CYS A 90 -5.31 1.12 3.28
C CYS A 90 -5.17 -0.18 4.08
N HIS A 91 -6.07 -0.43 5.02
CA HIS A 91 -6.10 -1.68 5.79
C HIS A 91 -6.84 -2.74 4.98
N VAL A 92 -6.16 -3.83 4.66
CA VAL A 92 -6.71 -4.94 3.89
C VAL A 92 -6.93 -6.16 4.78
N LEU A 93 -8.03 -6.86 4.56
CA LEU A 93 -8.34 -8.12 5.22
C LEU A 93 -7.61 -9.27 4.51
N ILE A 94 -6.89 -10.09 5.27
CA ILE A 94 -6.14 -11.24 4.76
C ILE A 94 -6.74 -12.52 5.33
N GLU A 95 -7.20 -13.39 4.43
CA GLU A 95 -7.76 -14.70 4.80
C GLU A 95 -6.72 -15.58 5.50
N GLY A 96 -7.12 -16.23 6.59
CA GLY A 96 -6.28 -17.08 7.45
C GLY A 96 -5.32 -16.33 8.37
N GLN A 97 -5.22 -15.00 8.28
CA GLN A 97 -4.34 -14.21 9.15
C GLN A 97 -4.87 -14.18 10.58
N GLN A 98 -4.03 -14.58 11.54
CA GLN A 98 -4.35 -14.45 12.95
C GLN A 98 -4.18 -12.99 13.43
N PRO A 99 -4.94 -12.56 14.45
CA PRO A 99 -4.72 -11.25 15.07
C PRO A 99 -3.27 -11.12 15.53
N ILE A 100 -2.61 -10.05 15.12
CA ILE A 100 -1.25 -9.74 15.58
C ILE A 100 -1.38 -9.34 17.04
N ALA A 101 -0.82 -10.14 17.96
CA ALA A 101 -0.69 -9.73 19.35
C ALA A 101 0.18 -8.46 19.39
N GLN A 102 -0.37 -7.39 19.94
CA GLN A 102 0.31 -6.10 20.07
C GLN A 102 1.11 -6.06 21.37
#